data_AF-A0A3N5U0Y5-F1
#
_entry.id   AF-A0A3N5U0Y5-F1
#
_cell.length_a   1.000
_cell.length_b   1.000
_cell.length_c   1.000
_cell.angle_alpha   90.00
_cell.angle_beta   90.00
_cell.angle_gamma   90.00
#
_symmetry.space_group_name_H-M   'P 1'
#
loop_
_entity.id
_entity.type
_entity.pdbx_description
1 polymer ?
#
loop_
_entity_poly.entity_id
_entity_poly.type
_entity_poly.pdbx_seq_one_letter_code
_entity_poly.pdbx_strand_id
1 'polypeptide(L)' 'MIMAPGIDGLDTFKQINRLNPRQKAIITSGFSETGRVKEAQNLGAGEYVKKPYSLEKIGLAIRNELGRQKEASCLP' A
#
# COMPACT_ATOMS: atom_id res chain seq x y z
N MET A 1 -12.82 1.39 -1.06
CA MET A 1 -13.80 0.45 -0.48
C MET A 1 -13.53 0.39 1.00
N ILE A 2 -14.56 0.55 1.81
CA ILE A 2 -14.49 0.32 3.26
C ILE A 2 -14.75 -1.18 3.47
N MET A 3 -13.87 -1.85 4.19
CA MET A 3 -14.04 -3.26 4.57
C MET A 3 -14.37 -3.33 6.06
N ALA A 4 -15.20 -4.29 6.47
CA ALA A 4 -15.42 -4.54 7.90
C ALA A 4 -14.05 -4.76 8.58
N PRO A 5 -13.74 -4.08 9.70
CA PRO A 5 -14.65 -3.43 10.66
C PRO A 5 -15.04 -1.96 10.40
N GLY A 6 -14.81 -1.40 9.20
CA GLY A 6 -15.24 -0.04 8.84
C GLY A 6 -14.12 0.91 8.41
N ILE A 7 -12.91 0.39 8.18
CA ILE A 7 -11.78 1.17 7.68
C ILE A 7 -11.50 0.83 6.22
N ASP A 8 -10.80 1.73 5.51
CA ASP A 8 -10.35 1.45 4.16
C ASP A 8 -8.85 1.15 4.08
N GLY A 9 -8.33 0.97 2.86
CA GLY A 9 -6.93 0.60 2.64
C GLY A 9 -5.91 1.62 3.13
N LEU A 10 -6.22 2.92 3.09
CA LEU A 10 -5.31 3.95 3.60
C LEU A 10 -5.26 3.91 5.13
N ASP A 11 -6.41 3.85 5.77
CA ASP A 11 -6.48 3.80 7.24
C ASP A 11 -5.88 2.50 7.78
N THR A 12 -6.09 1.39 7.07
CA THR A 12 -5.42 0.11 7.34
C THR A 12 -3.90 0.26 7.24
N PHE A 13 -3.40 0.89 6.18
CA PHE A 13 -1.96 1.10 6.02
C PHE A 13 -1.36 2.00 7.10
N LYS A 14 -2.06 3.08 7.49
CA LYS A 14 -1.65 3.96 8.60
C LYS A 14 -1.48 3.17 9.91
N GLN A 15 -2.43 2.30 10.23
CA GLN A 15 -2.35 1.47 11.45
C GLN A 15 -1.18 0.48 11.38
N ILE A 16 -1.03 -0.22 10.25
CA ILE A 16 0.09 -1.14 10.02
C ILE A 16 1.43 -0.42 10.16
N ASN A 17 1.58 0.76 9.55
CA ASN A 17 2.84 1.49 9.57
C ASN A 17 3.18 2.05 10.97
N ARG A 18 2.19 2.35 11.82
CA ARG A 18 2.42 2.68 13.24
C ARG A 18 2.93 1.47 14.04
N LEU A 19 2.39 0.28 13.77
CA LEU A 19 2.80 -0.95 14.47
C LEU A 19 4.17 -1.46 14.01
N ASN A 20 4.44 -1.35 12.71
CA ASN A 20 5.71 -1.74 12.11
C ASN A 20 6.10 -0.76 10.98
N PRO A 21 6.91 0.27 11.30
CA PRO A 21 7.38 1.27 10.32
C PRO A 21 8.14 0.70 9.13
N ARG A 22 8.69 -0.52 9.26
CA ARG A 22 9.42 -1.21 8.19
C ARG A 22 8.53 -2.13 7.36
N GLN A 23 7.23 -2.22 7.66
CA GLN A 23 6.30 -3.04 6.90
C GLN A 23 6.25 -2.59 5.44
N LYS A 24 6.53 -3.52 4.54
CA LYS A 24 6.40 -3.34 3.09
C LYS A 24 4.94 -3.52 2.68
N ALA A 25 4.47 -2.71 1.74
CA ALA A 25 3.10 -2.75 1.28
C ALA A 25 3.01 -2.34 -0.19
N ILE A 26 2.08 -2.95 -0.93
CA ILE A 26 1.62 -2.48 -2.23
C ILE A 26 0.12 -2.19 -2.13
N ILE A 27 -0.38 -1.31 -2.98
CA ILE A 27 -1.78 -0.90 -2.98
C ILE A 27 -2.48 -1.60 -4.12
N THR A 28 -3.66 -2.18 -3.88
CA THR A 28 -4.50 -2.72 -4.96
C THR A 28 -5.90 -2.13 -4.92
N SER A 29 -6.44 -1.69 -6.06
CA SER A 29 -7.79 -1.11 -6.15
C SER A 29 -8.42 -1.33 -7.52
N GLY A 30 -9.73 -1.55 -7.57
CA GLY A 30 -10.49 -1.53 -8.83
C GLY A 30 -10.92 -0.13 -9.27
N PHE A 31 -10.80 0.86 -8.38
CA PHE A 31 -11.07 2.27 -8.71
C PHE A 31 -9.84 2.90 -9.36
N SER A 32 -10.04 3.98 -10.13
CA SER A 32 -8.91 4.81 -10.59
C SER A 32 -8.08 5.31 -9.42
N GLU A 33 -6.82 5.66 -9.67
CA GLU A 33 -5.94 6.24 -8.66
C GLU A 33 -6.60 7.47 -8.05
N THR A 34 -6.82 7.44 -6.72
CA THR A 34 -7.47 8.52 -5.98
C THR A 34 -6.46 9.24 -5.10
N GLY A 35 -6.84 10.39 -4.54
CA GLY A 35 -6.01 11.08 -3.54
C GLY A 35 -5.58 10.17 -2.38
N ARG A 36 -6.40 9.18 -2.01
CA ARG A 36 -6.08 8.21 -0.95
C ARG A 36 -4.95 7.26 -1.32
N VAL A 37 -4.84 6.86 -2.59
CA VAL A 37 -3.72 6.04 -3.07
C VAL A 37 -2.42 6.84 -2.98
N LYS A 38 -2.44 8.10 -3.45
CA LYS A 38 -1.30 9.01 -3.37
C LYS A 38 -0.87 9.26 -1.93
N GLU A 39 -1.83 9.46 -1.02
CA GLU A 39 -1.55 9.63 0.40
C GLU A 39 -0.86 8.39 0.99
N ALA A 40 -1.36 7.18 0.71
CA ALA A 40 -0.71 5.95 1.18
C ALA A 40 0.73 5.83 0.65
N GLN A 41 0.97 6.20 -0.62
CA GLN A 41 2.32 6.21 -1.19
C GLN A 41 3.22 7.26 -0.54
N ASN A 42 2.72 8.46 -0.25
CA ASN A 42 3.45 9.50 0.48
C ASN A 42 3.83 9.05 1.90
N LEU A 43 3.01 8.19 2.51
CA LEU A 43 3.30 7.56 3.82
C LEU A 43 4.25 6.37 3.71
N GLY A 44 4.69 6.01 2.49
CA GLY A 44 5.70 5.00 2.23
C GLY A 44 5.17 3.64 1.76
N ALA A 45 3.90 3.55 1.35
CA ALA A 45 3.43 2.39 0.59
C ALA A 45 4.10 2.35 -0.80
N GLY A 46 4.31 1.15 -1.31
CA GLY A 46 4.91 0.92 -2.62
C GLY A 46 3.94 1.10 -3.79
N GLU A 47 4.13 0.29 -4.82
CA GLU A 47 3.42 0.43 -6.09
C GLU A 47 1.89 0.27 -5.97
N TYR A 48 1.17 1.01 -6.81
CA TYR A 48 -0.26 0.84 -7.02
C TYR A 48 -0.55 -0.13 -8.17
N VAL A 49 -1.29 -1.20 -7.89
CA VAL A 49 -1.70 -2.22 -8.86
C VAL A 49 -3.22 -2.17 -9.06
N LYS A 50 -3.65 -1.64 -10.21
CA LYS A 50 -5.06 -1.60 -10.61
C LYS A 50 -5.64 -3.01 -10.81
N LYS A 51 -6.85 -3.26 -10.28
CA LYS A 51 -7.67 -4.46 -10.52
C LYS A 51 -8.52 -4.29 -11.79
N PRO A 52 -8.76 -5.37 -12.56
CA PRO A 52 -8.14 -6.68 -12.42
C PRO A 52 -6.65 -6.66 -12.81
N TYR A 53 -5.84 -7.52 -12.19
CA TYR A 53 -4.41 -7.67 -12.48
C TYR A 53 -4.06 -9.12 -12.82
N SER A 54 -3.01 -9.32 -13.62
CA SER A 54 -2.43 -10.64 -13.86
C SER A 54 -1.50 -11.06 -12.72
N LEU A 55 -1.21 -12.36 -12.62
CA LEU A 55 -0.21 -12.90 -11.69
C LEU A 55 1.17 -12.29 -11.91
N GLU A 56 1.55 -12.08 -13.17
CA GLU A 56 2.82 -11.42 -13.52
C GLU A 56 2.88 -10.00 -12.97
N LYS A 57 1.81 -9.21 -13.16
CA LYS A 57 1.78 -7.81 -12.74
C LYS A 57 1.88 -7.68 -11.22
N ILE A 58 1.10 -8.47 -10.47
CA ILE A 58 1.19 -8.45 -9.01
C ILE A 58 2.52 -9.02 -8.51
N GLY A 59 3.04 -10.06 -9.15
CA GLY A 59 4.33 -10.65 -8.82
C GLY A 59 5.49 -9.67 -9.00
N LEU A 60 5.48 -8.88 -10.07
CA LEU A 60 6.46 -7.82 -10.32
C LEU A 60 6.39 -6.74 -9.23
N ALA A 61 5.20 -6.26 -8.90
CA ALA A 61 5.01 -5.24 -7.85
C ALA A 61 5.51 -5.73 -6.48
N ILE A 62 5.21 -6.99 -6.12
CA ILE A 62 5.70 -7.61 -4.89
C ILE A 62 7.23 -7.69 -4.90
N ARG A 63 7.83 -8.20 -5.99
CA ARG A 63 9.29 -8.31 -6.10
C ARG A 63 9.98 -6.96 -5.97
N ASN A 64 9.44 -5.93 -6.63
CA ASN A 64 9.98 -4.57 -6.58
C ASN A 64 9.92 -4.01 -5.16
N GLU A 65 8.78 -4.15 -4.48
CA GLU A 65 8.64 -3.64 -3.11
C GLU A 65 9.54 -4.43 -2.13
N LEU A 66 9.69 -5.74 -2.29
CA LEU A 66 10.62 -6.57 -1.51
C LEU A 66 12.09 -6.21 -1.75
N GLY A 67 12.45 -5.73 -2.95
CA GLY A 67 13.80 -5.24 -3.27
C GLY A 67 14.10 -3.81 -2.78
N ARG A 68 13.07 -3.00 -2.50
CA ARG A 68 13.24 -1.60 -2.06
C ARG A 68 13.87 -1.51 -0.66
N GLN A 69 14.91 -0.70 -0.48
CA GLN A 69 15.36 -0.35 0.88
C GLN A 69 14.34 0.61 1.50
N LYS A 70 13.72 0.19 2.60
CA LYS A 70 12.73 1.00 3.32
C LYS A 70 13.32 1.41 4.66
N GLU A 71 13.52 2.71 4.82
CA GLU A 71 13.83 3.31 6.11
C GLU A 71 12.57 3.29 6.99
N ALA A 72 12.76 3.21 8.32
CA ALA A 72 11.63 3.30 9.24
C ALA A 72 11.02 4.70 9.13
N SER A 73 9.81 4.81 8.58
CA SER A 73 9.10 6.09 8.57
C SER A 73 8.44 6.28 9.94
N CYS A 74 8.92 7.28 10.69
CA CYS A 74 8.27 7.70 11.91
C CYS A 74 7.01 8.49 11.51
N LEU A 75 5.85 7.83 11.49
CA LEU A 75 4.60 8.57 11.52
C LEU A 75 4.52 9.24 12.90
N PRO A 76 4.30 10.56 12.99
CA PRO A 76 4.09 11.23 14.26
C PRO A 76 2.87 10.67 15.01
#